data_AF-A0A962UN28-F1
#
_entry.id   AF-A0A962UN28-F1
#
_cell.length_a   1.000
_cell.length_b   1.000
_cell.length_c   1.000
_cell.angle_alpha   90.00
_cell.angle_beta   90.00
_cell.angle_gamma   90.00
#
_symmetry.space_group_name_H-M   'P 1'
#
loop_
_entity.id
_entity.type
_entity.pdbx_description
1 polymer ?
#
loop_
_entity_poly.entity_id
_entity_poly.type
_entity_poly.pdbx_seq_one_letter_code
_entity_poly.pdbx_strand_id
1 'polypeptide(L)'
;LLAVEGILASPQEGMAAWIVLADGTQVTPAEAIELVKQGDPRTNQVEGLLCIREITKEQNVASMLEGAGLVLEEDVLDTWFSSALWPHSTLGWPDPATAQINDGQTPLAGGNGAPDSLSFYYPGSCLVTGRDIITLWVARMVIAGLYNLGDVPFTDVFLHATILDGKGERMSKSKGNGV
;
A
#
# COMPACT_ATOMS: atom_id res chain seq x y z
N LEU A 1 2.68 16.37 -22.63
CA LEU A 1 2.30 17.36 -21.60
C LEU A 1 0.90 17.93 -21.83
N LEU A 2 0.61 18.61 -22.94
CA LEU A 2 -0.73 19.18 -23.22
C LEU A 2 -1.89 18.17 -23.28
N ALA A 3 -1.66 16.93 -23.75
CA ALA A 3 -2.69 15.88 -23.77
C ALA A 3 -3.03 15.32 -22.37
N VAL A 4 -2.14 15.51 -21.39
CA VAL A 4 -2.24 14.96 -20.04
C VAL A 4 -2.72 16.02 -19.03
N GLU A 5 -2.69 17.31 -19.40
CA GLU A 5 -3.19 18.41 -18.56
C GLU A 5 -4.66 18.20 -18.15
N GLY A 6 -5.53 17.73 -19.03
CA GLY A 6 -6.94 17.51 -18.68
C GLY A 6 -7.18 16.41 -17.64
N ILE A 7 -6.28 15.42 -17.58
CA ILE A 7 -6.36 14.27 -16.66
C ILE A 7 -5.63 14.58 -15.35
N LEU A 8 -4.55 15.36 -15.42
CA LEU A 8 -3.64 15.61 -14.32
C LEU A 8 -3.85 16.95 -13.59
N ALA A 9 -4.54 17.92 -14.20
CA ALA A 9 -4.73 19.26 -13.62
C ALA A 9 -5.79 19.31 -12.51
N SER A 10 -6.58 18.24 -12.34
CA SER A 10 -7.50 18.08 -11.22
C SER A 10 -7.39 16.65 -10.70
N PRO A 11 -6.86 16.42 -9.48
CA PRO A 11 -6.96 15.11 -8.83
C PRO A 11 -8.44 14.79 -8.67
N GLN A 12 -8.96 13.90 -9.53
CA GLN A 12 -10.29 13.37 -9.33
C GLN A 12 -10.25 12.42 -8.12
N GLU A 13 -11.36 12.31 -7.40
CA GLU A 13 -11.46 11.44 -6.24
C GLU A 13 -11.10 10.00 -6.60
N GLY A 14 -10.02 9.49 -6.01
CA GLY A 14 -9.46 8.18 -6.30
C GLY A 14 -8.40 8.14 -7.40
N MET A 15 -7.86 9.28 -7.85
CA MET A 15 -6.71 9.34 -8.76
C MET A 15 -5.55 10.09 -8.13
N ALA A 16 -4.34 9.54 -8.24
CA ALA A 16 -3.11 10.19 -7.83
C ALA A 16 -2.11 10.16 -8.97
N ALA A 17 -1.38 11.26 -9.16
CA ALA A 17 -0.44 11.37 -10.26
C ALA A 17 0.79 12.18 -9.89
N TRP A 18 1.91 11.80 -10.47
CA TRP A 18 3.21 12.41 -10.25
C TRP A 18 3.97 12.53 -11.56
N ILE A 19 4.85 13.53 -11.61
CA ILE A 19 5.82 13.69 -12.68
C ILE A 19 7.20 13.47 -12.05
N VAL A 20 7.95 12.53 -12.60
CA VAL A 20 9.37 12.31 -12.27
C VAL A 20 10.19 13.13 -13.26
N LEU A 21 10.96 14.07 -12.72
CA LEU A 21 11.88 14.90 -13.50
C LEU A 21 13.14 14.12 -13.89
N ALA A 22 13.95 14.66 -14.80
CA ALA A 22 15.18 14.02 -15.28
C ALA A 22 16.22 13.72 -14.18
N ASP A 23 16.15 14.38 -13.02
CA ASP A 23 17.01 14.14 -11.86
C ASP A 23 16.41 13.13 -10.85
N GLY A 24 15.24 12.55 -11.17
CA GLY A 24 14.51 11.62 -10.29
C GLY A 24 13.60 12.30 -9.28
N THR A 25 13.55 13.63 -9.24
CA THR A 25 12.64 14.35 -8.33
C THR A 25 11.18 14.10 -8.72
N GLN A 26 10.36 13.69 -7.76
CA GLN A 26 8.91 13.57 -7.94
C GLN A 26 8.22 14.88 -7.57
N VAL A 27 7.41 15.39 -8.47
CA VAL A 27 6.57 16.59 -8.27
C VAL A 27 5.14 16.30 -8.67
N THR A 28 4.20 17.11 -8.19
CA THR A 28 2.83 17.08 -8.69
C THR A 28 2.78 17.59 -10.14
N PRO A 29 1.75 17.20 -10.92
CA PRO A 29 1.58 17.73 -12.27
C PRO A 29 1.47 19.25 -12.33
N ALA A 30 0.84 19.89 -11.33
CA ALA A 30 0.74 21.34 -11.24
C ALA A 30 2.13 21.99 -11.07
N GLU A 31 2.97 21.44 -10.19
CA GLU A 31 4.35 21.90 -10.01
C GLU A 31 5.19 21.69 -11.27
N ALA A 32 5.04 20.55 -11.95
CA ALA A 32 5.73 20.28 -13.21
C ALA A 32 5.40 21.34 -14.28
N ILE A 33 4.13 21.74 -14.40
CA ILE A 33 3.70 22.80 -15.33
C ILE A 33 4.37 24.14 -14.99
N GLU A 34 4.46 24.50 -13.71
CA GLU A 34 5.15 25.73 -13.31
C GLU A 34 6.65 25.68 -13.61
N LEU A 35 7.30 24.53 -13.41
CA LEU A 35 8.71 24.34 -13.76
C LEU A 35 8.95 24.44 -15.28
N VAL A 36 8.04 23.90 -16.10
CA VAL A 36 8.08 24.05 -17.56
C VAL A 36 7.98 25.53 -17.96
N LYS A 37 7.07 26.30 -17.34
CA LYS A 37 6.92 27.75 -17.61
C LYS A 37 8.17 28.54 -17.22
N GLN A 38 8.89 28.09 -16.20
CA GLN A 38 10.15 28.69 -15.75
C GLN A 38 11.36 28.28 -16.61
N GLY A 39 11.17 27.37 -17.58
CA GLY A 39 12.25 26.88 -18.44
C GLY A 39 13.23 25.97 -17.70
N ASP A 40 12.77 25.25 -16.67
CA ASP A 40 13.62 24.32 -15.93
C ASP A 40 14.10 23.18 -16.85
N PRO A 41 15.42 23.00 -17.05
CA PRO A 41 15.93 21.98 -17.96
C PRO A 41 15.57 20.55 -17.55
N ARG A 42 15.20 20.31 -16.29
CA ARG A 42 14.80 19.00 -15.77
C ARG A 42 13.45 18.54 -16.32
N THR A 43 12.66 19.44 -16.91
CA THR A 43 11.36 19.12 -17.53
C THR A 43 11.47 18.70 -19.01
N ASN A 44 12.69 18.69 -19.58
CA ASN A 44 12.91 18.30 -20.98
C ASN A 44 12.61 16.82 -21.24
N GLN A 45 12.81 15.98 -20.23
CA GLN A 45 12.45 14.57 -20.23
C GLN A 45 11.82 14.28 -18.88
N VAL A 46 10.59 13.77 -18.92
CA VAL A 46 9.81 13.45 -17.72
C VAL A 46 9.15 12.10 -17.87
N GLU A 47 8.90 11.46 -16.75
CA GLU A 47 8.07 10.26 -16.64
C GLU A 47 6.79 10.61 -15.86
N GLY A 48 5.64 10.19 -16.38
CA GLY A 48 4.35 10.40 -15.75
C GLY A 48 3.90 9.13 -15.04
N LEU A 49 3.65 9.22 -13.74
CA LEU A 49 3.09 8.14 -12.94
C LEU A 49 1.63 8.46 -12.65
N LEU A 50 0.74 7.48 -12.84
CA LEU A 50 -0.68 7.59 -12.58
C LEU A 50 -1.17 6.35 -11.83
N CYS A 51 -1.86 6.58 -10.72
CA CYS A 51 -2.50 5.56 -9.92
C CYS A 51 -4.01 5.84 -9.86
N ILE A 52 -4.83 4.85 -10.20
CA ILE A 52 -6.28 4.91 -10.10
C ILE A 52 -6.71 3.88 -9.05
N ARG A 53 -7.38 4.34 -7.99
CA ARG A 53 -7.77 3.51 -6.85
C ARG A 53 -8.87 2.50 -7.20
N GLU A 54 -9.77 2.87 -8.10
CA GLU A 54 -10.93 2.05 -8.46
C GLU A 54 -10.75 1.40 -9.84
N ILE A 55 -10.74 0.07 -9.86
CA ILE A 55 -10.57 -0.72 -11.09
C ILE A 55 -11.64 -0.42 -12.15
N THR A 56 -12.87 -0.11 -11.73
CA THR A 56 -13.97 0.25 -12.64
C THR A 56 -13.73 1.60 -13.30
N LYS A 57 -13.18 2.58 -12.57
CA LYS A 57 -12.79 3.88 -13.13
C LYS A 57 -11.62 3.71 -14.10
N GLU A 58 -10.64 2.90 -13.75
CA GLU A 58 -9.47 2.59 -14.59
C GLU A 58 -9.91 2.02 -15.95
N GLN A 59 -10.79 1.02 -15.96
CA GLN A 59 -11.31 0.41 -17.19
C GLN A 59 -12.00 1.41 -18.12
N ASN A 60 -12.66 2.43 -17.57
CA ASN A 60 -13.35 3.45 -18.37
C ASN A 60 -12.39 4.44 -19.04
N VAL A 61 -11.20 4.64 -18.47
CA VAL A 61 -10.19 5.58 -18.99
C VAL A 61 -9.01 4.90 -19.66
N ALA A 62 -8.89 3.57 -19.58
CA ALA A 62 -7.76 2.79 -20.09
C ALA A 62 -7.38 3.16 -21.53
N SER A 63 -8.33 3.12 -22.48
CA SER A 63 -8.04 3.47 -23.88
C SER A 63 -7.59 4.92 -24.08
N MET A 64 -8.04 5.84 -23.23
CA MET A 64 -7.58 7.23 -23.25
C MET A 64 -6.15 7.35 -22.72
N LEU A 65 -5.82 6.61 -21.65
CA LEU A 65 -4.47 6.57 -21.08
C LEU A 65 -3.47 5.94 -22.05
N GLU A 66 -3.84 4.83 -22.67
CA GLU A 66 -3.05 4.20 -23.75
C GLU A 66 -2.84 5.16 -24.92
N GLY A 67 -3.90 5.86 -25.35
CA GLY A 67 -3.82 6.89 -26.39
C GLY A 67 -2.92 8.08 -26.02
N ALA A 68 -2.73 8.35 -24.72
CA ALA A 68 -1.81 9.34 -24.20
C ALA A 68 -0.36 8.81 -24.06
N GLY A 69 -0.12 7.54 -24.40
CA GLY A 69 1.19 6.90 -24.31
C GLY A 69 1.56 6.37 -22.92
N LEU A 70 0.59 6.30 -21.99
CA LEU A 70 0.78 5.61 -20.72
C LEU A 70 0.61 4.11 -20.92
N VAL A 71 1.42 3.34 -20.20
CA VAL A 71 1.37 1.88 -20.18
C VAL A 71 1.16 1.42 -18.75
N LEU A 72 0.45 0.30 -18.57
CA LEU A 72 0.30 -0.33 -17.25
C LEU A 72 1.65 -0.87 -16.80
N GLU A 73 2.00 -0.61 -15.54
CA GLU A 73 3.17 -1.21 -14.92
C GLU A 73 2.94 -2.73 -14.74
N GLU A 74 3.85 -3.54 -15.28
CA GLU A 74 3.77 -5.01 -15.21
C GLU A 74 4.39 -5.56 -13.92
N ASP A 75 5.18 -4.75 -13.22
CA ASP A 75 5.78 -5.12 -11.95
C ASP A 75 4.72 -5.41 -10.87
N VAL A 76 5.02 -6.43 -10.06
CA VAL A 76 4.20 -6.81 -8.91
C VAL A 76 4.91 -6.47 -7.61
N LEU A 77 4.12 -6.09 -6.61
CA LEU A 77 4.65 -5.82 -5.29
C LEU A 77 5.11 -7.11 -4.59
N ASP A 78 6.20 -7.00 -3.85
CA ASP A 78 6.72 -8.06 -2.98
C ASP A 78 5.64 -8.53 -1.99
N THR A 79 5.57 -9.84 -1.71
CA THR A 79 4.59 -10.39 -0.74
C THR A 79 4.76 -9.77 0.65
N TRP A 80 5.98 -9.39 1.01
CA TRP A 80 6.23 -8.70 2.29
C TRP A 80 5.71 -7.26 2.31
N PHE A 81 5.44 -6.64 1.17
CA PHE A 81 4.78 -5.33 1.10
C PHE A 81 3.35 -5.44 1.63
N SER A 82 2.52 -6.32 1.06
CA SER A 82 1.13 -6.49 1.53
C SER A 82 1.07 -7.05 2.94
N SER A 83 1.97 -7.96 3.31
CA SER A 83 2.07 -8.51 4.66
C SER A 83 2.42 -7.45 5.72
N ALA A 84 3.15 -6.40 5.34
CA ALA A 84 3.47 -5.28 6.24
C ALA A 84 2.24 -4.44 6.60
N LEU A 85 1.21 -4.45 5.75
CA LEU A 85 -0.03 -3.68 5.98
C LEU A 85 -1.02 -4.40 6.91
N TRP A 86 -0.76 -5.68 7.23
CA TRP A 86 -1.66 -6.54 8.00
C TRP A 86 -2.26 -5.92 9.28
N PRO A 87 -1.50 -5.19 10.12
CA PRO A 87 -2.02 -4.65 11.38
C PRO A 87 -3.18 -3.65 11.22
N HIS A 88 -3.32 -3.04 10.04
CA HIS A 88 -4.33 -2.00 9.79
C HIS A 88 -5.23 -2.32 8.59
N SER A 89 -4.72 -3.01 7.56
CA SER A 89 -5.53 -3.41 6.39
C SER A 89 -6.68 -4.34 6.75
N THR A 90 -6.52 -5.14 7.81
CA THR A 90 -7.58 -6.03 8.33
C THR A 90 -8.65 -5.30 9.12
N LEU A 91 -8.42 -4.04 9.50
CA LEU A 91 -9.32 -3.21 10.30
C LEU A 91 -10.06 -2.15 9.49
N GLY A 92 -9.97 -2.24 8.15
CA GLY A 92 -10.66 -1.34 7.23
C GLY A 92 -9.81 -0.17 6.76
N TRP A 93 -8.51 -0.14 7.04
CA TRP A 93 -7.61 0.85 6.44
C TRP A 93 -7.61 0.76 4.90
N PRO A 94 -7.55 1.89 4.17
CA PRO A 94 -7.37 3.26 4.66
C PRO A 94 -8.64 3.96 5.14
N ASP A 95 -9.81 3.38 4.88
CA ASP A 95 -11.10 3.98 5.22
C ASP A 95 -12.12 2.90 5.63
N PRO A 96 -12.42 2.76 6.93
CA PRO A 96 -13.35 1.76 7.43
C PRO A 96 -14.77 1.88 6.86
N ALA A 97 -15.18 3.08 6.40
CA ALA A 97 -16.50 3.31 5.82
C ALA A 97 -16.66 2.68 4.42
N THR A 98 -15.56 2.55 3.67
CA THR A 98 -15.54 1.98 2.31
C THR A 98 -14.92 0.59 2.24
N ALA A 99 -14.50 0.04 3.37
CA ALA A 99 -13.91 -1.30 3.45
C ALA A 99 -14.91 -2.39 3.05
N GLN A 100 -14.49 -3.28 2.16
CA GLN A 100 -15.28 -4.43 1.72
C GLN A 100 -15.29 -5.50 2.82
N ILE A 101 -16.46 -6.09 3.07
CA ILE A 101 -16.67 -7.19 4.01
C ILE A 101 -17.39 -8.33 3.31
N ASN A 102 -17.19 -9.56 3.79
CA ASN A 102 -17.94 -10.70 3.29
C ASN A 102 -19.37 -10.71 3.85
N ASP A 103 -20.29 -11.36 3.13
CA ASP A 103 -21.68 -11.51 3.56
C ASP A 103 -21.77 -12.09 4.99
N GLY A 104 -22.52 -11.40 5.84
CA GLY A 104 -22.74 -11.79 7.24
C GLY A 104 -21.64 -11.36 8.23
N GLN A 105 -20.59 -10.66 7.80
CA GLN A 105 -19.60 -10.08 8.70
C GLN A 105 -20.09 -8.77 9.35
N THR A 106 -19.57 -8.46 10.54
CA THR A 106 -19.80 -7.16 11.18
C THR A 106 -19.10 -6.06 10.38
N PRO A 107 -19.76 -4.91 10.14
CA PRO A 107 -19.12 -3.76 9.53
C PRO A 107 -17.87 -3.31 10.28
N LEU A 108 -16.83 -2.92 9.54
CA LEU A 108 -15.60 -2.36 10.12
C LEU A 108 -15.77 -0.88 10.48
N ALA A 109 -16.68 -0.18 9.80
CA ALA A 109 -17.12 1.15 10.15
C ALA A 109 -17.81 1.17 11.53
N GLY A 110 -17.65 2.28 12.26
CA GLY A 110 -18.40 2.51 13.49
C GLY A 110 -19.91 2.57 13.26
N GLY A 111 -20.67 2.27 14.30
CA GLY A 111 -22.14 2.26 14.24
C GLY A 111 -22.77 2.25 15.63
N ASN A 112 -23.95 2.86 15.76
CA ASN A 112 -24.71 2.91 17.02
C ASN A 112 -23.89 3.42 18.23
N GLY A 113 -23.00 4.39 18.00
CA GLY A 113 -22.13 4.97 19.04
C GLY A 113 -20.85 4.19 19.33
N ALA A 114 -20.61 3.06 18.66
CA ALA A 114 -19.35 2.34 18.74
C ALA A 114 -18.31 2.94 17.77
N PRO A 115 -17.00 2.97 18.16
CA PRO A 115 -15.92 3.35 17.26
C PRO A 115 -15.77 2.34 16.10
N ASP A 116 -15.10 2.77 15.03
CA ASP A 116 -14.69 1.87 13.96
C ASP A 116 -13.60 0.89 14.43
N SER A 117 -13.42 -0.19 13.68
CA SER A 117 -12.49 -1.26 14.04
C SER A 117 -11.04 -0.80 14.09
N LEU A 118 -10.64 0.11 13.19
CA LEU A 118 -9.26 0.61 13.15
C LEU A 118 -8.97 1.44 14.39
N SER A 119 -9.83 2.39 14.74
CA SER A 119 -9.64 3.23 15.93
C SER A 119 -9.75 2.49 17.25
N PHE A 120 -10.52 1.39 17.30
CA PHE A 120 -10.69 0.61 18.51
C PHE A 120 -9.56 -0.42 18.74
N TYR A 121 -9.11 -1.11 17.69
CA TYR A 121 -8.17 -2.24 17.81
C TYR A 121 -6.71 -1.89 17.49
N TYR A 122 -6.43 -0.68 16.99
CA TYR A 122 -5.06 -0.21 16.76
C TYR A 122 -4.61 0.76 17.87
N PRO A 123 -3.42 0.58 18.47
CA PRO A 123 -2.44 -0.47 18.20
C PRO A 123 -2.84 -1.83 18.82
N GLY A 124 -2.40 -2.93 18.20
CA GLY A 124 -2.66 -4.27 18.73
C GLY A 124 -1.89 -4.56 20.02
N SER A 125 -2.44 -5.36 20.93
CA SER A 125 -1.76 -5.62 22.21
C SER A 125 -0.53 -6.52 22.07
N CYS A 126 -0.60 -7.61 21.30
CA CYS A 126 0.52 -8.56 21.20
C CYS A 126 0.55 -9.26 19.84
N LEU A 127 1.70 -9.19 19.16
CA LEU A 127 1.99 -10.01 17.99
C LEU A 127 2.71 -11.29 18.41
N VAL A 128 2.12 -12.45 18.11
CA VAL A 128 2.75 -13.76 18.30
C VAL A 128 3.36 -14.24 17.00
N THR A 129 4.67 -14.52 16.98
CA THR A 129 5.34 -14.97 15.76
C THR A 129 6.63 -15.77 16.01
N GLY A 130 7.23 -16.30 14.95
CA GLY A 130 8.51 -16.98 14.95
C GLY A 130 9.68 -16.00 14.72
N ARG A 131 10.85 -16.31 15.28
CA ARG A 131 12.04 -15.45 15.15
C ARG A 131 12.56 -15.29 13.73
N ASP A 132 12.18 -16.19 12.84
CA ASP A 132 12.72 -16.32 11.48
C ASP A 132 12.17 -15.28 10.50
N ILE A 133 11.06 -14.61 10.83
CA ILE A 133 10.45 -13.56 9.98
C ILE A 133 10.43 -12.19 10.65
N ILE A 134 11.27 -11.96 11.68
CA ILE A 134 11.34 -10.66 12.37
C ILE A 134 11.71 -9.54 11.40
N THR A 135 12.76 -9.72 10.59
CA THR A 135 13.24 -8.68 9.66
C THR A 135 12.33 -8.52 8.44
N LEU A 136 11.74 -9.63 7.95
CA LEU A 136 10.89 -9.63 6.76
C LEU A 136 9.47 -9.15 7.03
N TRP A 137 8.95 -9.40 8.24
CA TRP A 137 7.55 -9.11 8.58
C TRP A 137 7.40 -8.11 9.71
N VAL A 138 7.91 -8.42 10.91
CA VAL A 138 7.71 -7.60 12.12
C VAL A 138 8.24 -6.19 11.92
N ALA A 139 9.49 -6.06 11.45
CA ALA A 139 10.10 -4.76 11.19
C ALA A 139 9.34 -3.97 10.11
N ARG A 140 8.85 -4.63 9.06
CA ARG A 140 8.09 -3.96 8.00
C ARG A 140 6.72 -3.49 8.48
N MET A 141 6.03 -4.26 9.33
CA MET A 141 4.80 -3.80 9.99
C MET A 141 5.04 -2.55 10.84
N VAL A 142 6.17 -2.49 11.56
CA VAL A 142 6.52 -1.29 12.35
C VAL A 142 6.75 -0.09 11.45
N ILE A 143 7.53 -0.25 10.37
CA ILE A 143 7.78 0.82 9.39
C ILE A 143 6.46 1.30 8.77
N ALA A 144 5.62 0.38 8.32
CA ALA A 144 4.34 0.70 7.69
C ALA A 144 3.35 1.36 8.66
N GLY A 145 3.26 0.88 9.90
CA GLY A 145 2.41 1.46 10.93
C GLY A 145 2.80 2.90 11.27
N LEU A 146 4.10 3.14 11.49
CA LEU A 146 4.63 4.48 11.75
C LEU A 146 4.42 5.43 10.57
N TYR A 147 4.58 4.94 9.34
CA TYR A 147 4.39 5.75 8.14
C TYR A 147 2.90 6.06 7.86
N ASN A 148 2.03 5.05 7.90
CA ASN A 148 0.62 5.19 7.51
C ASN A 148 -0.27 5.78 8.62
N LEU A 149 0.03 5.47 9.89
CA LEU A 149 -0.83 5.79 11.03
C LEU A 149 -0.12 6.61 12.12
N GLY A 150 1.20 6.77 12.04
CA GLY A 150 1.96 7.56 13.00
C GLY A 150 2.20 6.87 14.35
N ASP A 151 1.84 5.60 14.49
CA ASP A 151 2.00 4.84 15.73
C ASP A 151 2.41 3.38 15.45
N VAL A 152 2.95 2.69 16.44
CA VAL A 152 3.40 1.29 16.31
C VAL A 152 2.23 0.34 16.08
N PRO A 153 2.39 -0.74 15.29
CA PRO A 153 1.29 -1.67 15.00
C PRO A 153 0.88 -2.54 16.19
N PHE A 154 1.78 -2.73 17.15
CA PHE A 154 1.57 -3.53 18.34
C PHE A 154 2.50 -3.10 19.47
N THR A 155 2.07 -3.28 20.72
CA THR A 155 2.85 -2.93 21.91
C THR A 155 3.81 -4.04 22.36
N ASP A 156 3.40 -5.30 22.21
CA ASP A 156 4.19 -6.47 22.60
C ASP A 156 4.44 -7.40 21.41
N VAL A 157 5.60 -8.08 21.43
CA VAL A 157 5.94 -9.13 20.47
C VAL A 157 6.38 -10.38 21.22
N PHE A 158 5.59 -11.45 21.11
CA PHE A 158 5.90 -12.75 21.68
C PHE A 158 6.52 -13.67 20.63
N LEU A 159 7.79 -14.03 20.84
CA LEU A 159 8.52 -14.94 19.96
C LEU A 159 8.42 -16.38 20.47
N HIS A 160 7.70 -17.23 19.75
CA HIS A 160 7.60 -18.64 20.13
C HIS A 160 8.81 -19.46 19.65
N ALA A 161 9.02 -20.62 20.29
CA ALA A 161 10.05 -21.56 19.88
C ALA A 161 9.77 -22.16 18.49
N THR A 162 10.83 -22.51 17.76
CA THR A 162 10.72 -23.22 16.48
C THR A 162 10.53 -24.71 16.73
N ILE A 163 9.48 -25.30 16.15
CA ILE A 163 9.25 -26.74 16.21
C ILE A 163 10.21 -27.46 15.25
N LEU A 164 10.83 -28.53 15.75
CA LEU A 164 11.82 -29.34 15.05
C LEU A 164 11.27 -30.75 14.81
N ASP A 165 11.77 -31.42 13.78
CA ASP A 165 11.52 -32.84 13.55
C ASP A 165 12.35 -33.75 14.47
N GLY A 166 12.17 -35.07 14.34
CA GLY A 166 12.91 -36.06 15.14
C GLY A 166 14.43 -36.08 14.92
N LYS A 167 14.94 -35.38 13.90
CA LYS A 167 16.37 -35.22 13.62
C LYS A 167 16.89 -33.85 14.09
N GLY A 168 16.04 -33.02 14.70
CA GLY A 168 16.39 -31.68 15.15
C GLY A 168 16.38 -30.64 14.02
N GLU A 169 15.87 -30.97 12.84
CA GLU A 169 15.75 -30.01 11.75
C GLU A 169 14.45 -29.21 11.86
N ARG A 170 14.49 -27.94 11.48
CA ARG A 170 13.26 -27.13 11.36
C ARG A 170 12.27 -27.82 10.41
N MET A 171 11.01 -27.91 10.84
CA MET A 171 9.94 -28.39 9.98
C MET A 171 9.60 -27.38 8.89
N SER A 172 9.53 -27.83 7.63
CA SER A 172 9.09 -27.01 6.50
C SER A 172 8.43 -27.87 5.42
N LYS A 173 7.52 -27.26 4.64
CA LYS A 173 6.92 -27.93 3.46
C LYS A 173 7.98 -28.36 2.45
N SER A 174 9.01 -27.52 2.22
CA SER A 174 10.09 -27.82 1.28
C SER A 174 10.93 -29.04 1.66
N LYS A 175 11.02 -29.36 2.95
CA LYS A 175 11.72 -30.56 3.45
C LYS A 175 10.81 -31.77 3.55
N GLY A 176 9.50 -31.62 3.39
CA GLY A 176 8.52 -32.70 3.54
C GLY A 176 8.52 -33.34 4.94
N ASN A 177 9.06 -32.66 5.95
CA ASN A 177 9.21 -33.14 7.32
C ASN A 177 8.19 -32.54 8.29
N GLY A 178 7.12 -31.94 7.75
CA GLY A 178 5.96 -31.54 8.55
C GLY A 178 5.15 -32.78 8.96
N VAL A 179 4.57 -32.73 10.15
CA VAL A 179 3.63 -33.73 10.69
C VAL A 179 2.21 -33.26 10.46
#